data_AF-D6D6Z4-F1
#
_entry.id   AF-D6D6Z4-F1
#
_cell.length_a   1.000
_cell.length_b   1.000
_cell.length_c   1.000
_cell.angle_alpha   90.00
_cell.angle_beta   90.00
_cell.angle_gamma   90.00
#
_symmetry.space_group_name_H-M   'P 1'
#
loop_
_entity.id
_entity.type
_entity.pdbx_description
1 polymer ?
#
loop_
_entity_poly.entity_id
_entity_poly.type
_entity_poly.pdbx_seq_one_letter_code
_entity_poly.pdbx_strand_id
1 'polypeptide(L)'
;MKNFMDENFLLQTETAQKLYHEHAAKMPIIDYHCHLIPQMVADDYKFKSLTEIWLGGDHYKWRAMRTNGVDERFCTGKDTTDWEKFEKWAETVPYTFRNPLYHWTHLELKTAFGINKILNPQTAREIYDECNEKLSQPEYSARGMMRRYHVEVVCTTDDPIDSLEYHIKTT
;
A
#
# COMPACT_ATOMS: atom_id res chain seq x y z
N MET A 1 -12.36 25.60 -4.11
CA MET A 1 -11.07 24.90 -4.25
C MET A 1 -11.38 23.41 -4.26
N LYS A 2 -10.81 22.60 -5.16
CA LYS A 2 -11.03 21.14 -5.11
C LYS A 2 -10.33 20.56 -3.89
N ASN A 3 -10.92 19.55 -3.25
CA ASN A 3 -10.28 18.85 -2.15
C ASN A 3 -9.10 18.04 -2.69
N PHE A 4 -8.01 17.95 -1.93
CA PHE A 4 -6.90 17.07 -2.28
C PHE A 4 -7.41 15.63 -2.38
N MET A 5 -7.13 14.99 -3.53
CA MET A 5 -7.57 13.62 -3.83
C MET A 5 -9.08 13.37 -3.66
N ASP A 6 -9.90 14.28 -4.18
CA ASP A 6 -11.33 14.05 -4.34
C ASP A 6 -11.64 12.86 -5.28
N GLU A 7 -12.92 12.58 -5.49
CA GLU A 7 -13.35 11.49 -6.41
C GLU A 7 -12.91 11.70 -7.86
N ASN A 8 -12.58 12.94 -8.25
CA ASN A 8 -12.15 13.31 -9.59
C ASN A 8 -10.64 13.56 -9.66
N PHE A 9 -9.87 12.96 -8.76
CA PHE A 9 -8.42 13.04 -8.74
C PHE A 9 -7.84 12.64 -10.10
N LEU A 10 -7.04 13.54 -10.69
CA LEU A 10 -6.49 13.46 -12.06
C LEU A 10 -7.51 13.54 -13.22
N LEU A 11 -8.82 13.58 -12.94
CA LEU A 11 -9.88 13.67 -13.95
C LEU A 11 -10.25 15.14 -14.22
N GLN A 12 -9.62 15.73 -15.23
CA GLN A 12 -9.71 17.16 -15.50
C GLN A 12 -10.92 17.58 -16.36
N THR A 13 -11.64 16.63 -16.96
CA THR A 13 -12.78 16.89 -17.86
C THR A 13 -13.98 16.02 -17.52
N GLU A 14 -15.19 16.46 -17.87
CA GLU A 14 -16.42 15.65 -17.71
C GLU A 14 -16.33 14.33 -18.49
N THR A 15 -15.69 14.34 -19.66
CA THR A 15 -15.46 13.12 -20.44
C THR A 15 -14.56 12.14 -19.68
N ALA A 16 -13.47 12.61 -19.05
CA ALA A 16 -12.60 11.75 -18.24
C ALA A 16 -13.34 11.19 -17.02
N GLN A 17 -14.16 12.02 -16.35
CA GLN A 17 -14.99 11.60 -15.22
C GLN A 17 -15.98 10.51 -15.63
N LYS A 18 -16.68 10.71 -16.75
CA LYS A 18 -17.63 9.74 -17.29
C LYS A 18 -16.95 8.41 -17.62
N LEU A 19 -15.85 8.45 -18.38
CA LEU A 19 -15.12 7.24 -18.78
C LEU A 19 -14.59 6.45 -17.57
N TYR A 20 -14.09 7.14 -16.54
CA TYR A 20 -13.58 6.48 -15.35
C TYR A 20 -14.71 5.92 -14.47
N HIS A 21 -15.65 6.77 -14.03
CA HIS A 21 -16.68 6.40 -13.05
C HIS A 21 -17.73 5.45 -13.62
N GLU A 22 -18.15 5.65 -14.88
CA GLU A 22 -19.19 4.81 -15.47
C GLU A 22 -18.67 3.49 -16.02
N HIS A 23 -17.36 3.41 -16.35
CA HIS A 23 -16.76 2.23 -16.98
C HIS A 23 -15.51 1.71 -16.26
N ALA A 24 -14.40 2.45 -16.25
CA ALA A 24 -13.10 1.91 -15.83
C ALA A 24 -13.06 1.45 -14.37
N ALA A 25 -13.63 2.22 -13.44
CA ALA A 25 -13.58 1.95 -12.00
C ALA A 25 -14.31 0.66 -11.57
N LYS A 26 -15.16 0.09 -12.43
CA LYS A 26 -15.93 -1.12 -12.18
C LYS A 26 -15.23 -2.39 -12.65
N MET A 27 -14.19 -2.23 -13.47
CA MET A 27 -13.47 -3.36 -14.06
C MET A 27 -12.64 -4.09 -12.99
N PRO A 28 -12.49 -5.41 -13.08
CA PRO A 28 -11.56 -6.14 -12.24
C PRO A 28 -10.10 -5.77 -12.55
N ILE A 29 -9.22 -6.07 -11.61
CA ILE A 29 -7.78 -5.96 -11.79
C ILE A 29 -7.24 -7.28 -12.32
N ILE A 30 -6.55 -7.20 -13.47
CA ILE A 30 -5.73 -8.27 -14.03
C ILE A 30 -4.28 -7.82 -13.88
N ASP A 31 -3.62 -8.28 -12.82
CA ASP A 31 -2.23 -7.96 -12.51
C ASP A 31 -1.31 -9.02 -13.12
N TYR A 32 -1.15 -8.95 -14.44
CA TYR A 32 -0.48 -9.97 -15.23
C TYR A 32 1.04 -10.09 -14.97
N HIS A 33 1.60 -9.24 -14.10
CA HIS A 33 2.99 -9.34 -13.64
C HIS A 33 3.18 -8.61 -12.32
N CYS A 34 3.53 -9.35 -11.27
CA CYS A 34 3.85 -8.79 -9.97
C CYS A 34 4.93 -9.60 -9.24
N HIS A 35 5.32 -9.10 -8.08
CA HIS A 35 6.29 -9.72 -7.18
C HIS A 35 5.68 -10.03 -5.80
N LEU A 36 4.36 -10.25 -5.75
CA LEU A 36 3.72 -10.76 -4.53
C LEU A 36 4.36 -12.10 -4.13
N ILE A 37 4.55 -12.30 -2.83
CA ILE A 37 5.09 -13.54 -2.29
C ILE A 37 3.99 -14.63 -2.39
N PRO A 38 4.15 -15.69 -3.20
CA PRO A 38 3.12 -16.71 -3.41
C PRO A 38 2.65 -17.35 -2.09
N GLN A 39 3.59 -17.58 -1.17
CA GLN A 39 3.29 -18.11 0.16
C GLN A 39 2.29 -17.25 0.94
N MET A 40 2.44 -15.92 0.91
CA MET A 40 1.53 -15.03 1.64
C MET A 40 0.10 -15.11 1.10
N VAL A 41 -0.05 -15.30 -0.21
CA VAL A 41 -1.35 -15.53 -0.84
C VAL A 41 -1.87 -16.92 -0.48
N ALA A 42 -1.04 -17.96 -0.55
CA ALA A 42 -1.43 -19.35 -0.24
C ALA A 42 -1.88 -19.52 1.21
N ASP A 43 -1.21 -18.86 2.15
CA ASP A 43 -1.46 -18.94 3.59
C ASP A 43 -2.49 -17.91 4.10
N ASP A 44 -3.01 -17.06 3.19
CA ASP A 44 -3.89 -15.92 3.51
C ASP A 44 -3.32 -15.05 4.65
N TYR A 45 -2.08 -14.62 4.46
CA TYR A 45 -1.25 -14.00 5.49
C TYR A 45 -1.93 -12.79 6.14
N LYS A 46 -1.81 -12.71 7.47
CA LYS A 46 -2.25 -11.55 8.27
C LYS A 46 -1.05 -10.72 8.66
N PHE A 47 -1.05 -9.47 8.21
CA PHE A 47 0.01 -8.52 8.49
C PHE A 47 -0.02 -8.08 9.96
N LYS A 48 1.14 -8.04 10.61
CA LYS A 48 1.33 -7.69 12.02
C LYS A 48 1.12 -6.21 12.30
N SER A 49 1.40 -5.35 11.32
CA SER A 49 1.37 -3.90 11.47
C SER A 49 1.32 -3.17 10.13
N LEU A 50 0.92 -1.89 10.17
CA LEU A 50 0.99 -0.98 9.03
C LEU A 50 2.42 -0.89 8.50
N THR A 51 3.43 -0.85 9.38
CA THR A 51 4.83 -0.81 8.96
C THR A 51 5.22 -2.03 8.15
N GLU A 52 4.78 -3.23 8.53
CA GLU A 52 5.11 -4.44 7.77
C GLU A 52 4.56 -4.36 6.35
N ILE A 53 3.25 -4.09 6.21
CA ILE A 53 2.60 -4.08 4.90
C ILE A 53 3.03 -2.87 4.04
N TRP A 54 3.39 -1.73 4.63
CA TRP A 54 3.75 -0.52 3.88
C TRP A 54 5.23 -0.29 3.66
N LEU A 55 6.06 -0.62 4.65
CA LEU A 55 7.49 -0.35 4.65
C LEU A 55 8.32 -1.63 4.49
N GLY A 56 7.69 -2.80 4.30
CA GLY A 56 8.39 -4.04 3.94
C GLY A 56 8.93 -4.08 2.50
N GLY A 57 8.39 -3.23 1.62
CA GLY A 57 8.75 -3.08 0.19
C GLY A 57 7.98 -1.90 -0.43
N ASP A 58 8.02 -1.62 -1.74
CA ASP A 58 8.98 -1.98 -2.79
C ASP A 58 10.13 -0.96 -2.83
N HIS A 59 10.85 -0.78 -1.71
CA HIS A 59 12.03 0.08 -1.56
C HIS A 59 11.91 1.60 -1.88
N TYR A 60 10.86 2.10 -2.54
CA TYR A 60 10.69 3.52 -2.84
C TYR A 60 10.63 4.39 -1.59
N LYS A 61 9.90 3.94 -0.56
CA LYS A 61 9.79 4.64 0.73
C LYS A 61 11.15 4.73 1.42
N TRP A 62 11.94 3.64 1.44
CA TRP A 62 13.31 3.65 1.97
C TRP A 62 14.22 4.61 1.19
N ARG A 63 14.13 4.61 -0.15
CA ARG A 63 14.89 5.55 -0.98
C ARG A 63 14.56 7.01 -0.64
N ALA A 64 13.28 7.33 -0.48
CA ALA A 64 12.85 8.66 -0.08
C ALA A 64 13.32 9.03 1.33
N MET A 65 13.20 8.11 2.31
CA MET A 65 13.68 8.31 3.68
C MET A 65 15.20 8.60 3.70
N ARG A 66 16.00 7.79 3.00
CA ARG A 66 17.46 8.00 2.86
C ARG A 66 17.78 9.34 2.19
N THR A 67 17.05 9.70 1.15
CA THR A 67 17.21 10.99 0.45
C THR A 67 16.85 12.16 1.36
N ASN A 68 15.93 11.96 2.30
CA ASN A 68 15.54 12.94 3.33
C ASN A 68 16.43 12.89 4.58
N GLY A 69 17.57 12.19 4.55
CA GLY A 69 18.54 12.16 5.64
C GLY A 69 18.15 11.31 6.84
N VAL A 70 17.14 10.43 6.70
CA VAL A 70 16.78 9.47 7.75
C VAL A 70 17.87 8.41 7.90
N ASP A 71 18.28 8.13 9.14
CA ASP A 71 19.27 7.10 9.46
C ASP A 71 18.81 5.72 8.95
N GLU A 72 19.74 4.94 8.40
CA GLU A 72 19.48 3.62 7.81
C GLU A 72 18.82 2.65 8.81
N ARG A 73 19.06 2.81 10.11
CA ARG A 73 18.43 1.99 11.16
C ARG A 73 16.90 2.10 11.16
N PHE A 74 16.34 3.24 10.72
CA PHE A 74 14.90 3.43 10.60
C PHE A 74 14.36 3.01 9.23
N CYS A 75 15.22 2.69 8.27
CA CYS A 75 14.81 2.11 6.98
C CYS A 75 14.79 0.58 7.07
N THR A 76 15.95 -0.04 7.34
CA THR A 76 16.12 -1.50 7.28
C THR A 76 16.68 -2.13 8.56
N GLY A 77 17.02 -1.31 9.56
CA GLY A 77 17.54 -1.79 10.85
C GLY A 77 16.61 -2.77 11.56
N LYS A 78 17.20 -3.70 12.32
CA LYS A 78 16.47 -4.72 13.11
C LYS A 78 16.30 -4.32 14.57
N ASP A 79 16.97 -3.26 14.98
CA ASP A 79 17.01 -2.69 16.33
C ASP A 79 16.11 -1.46 16.48
N THR A 80 15.08 -1.37 15.64
CA THR A 80 14.02 -0.35 15.66
C THR A 80 12.65 -1.03 15.59
N THR A 81 11.68 -0.44 16.26
CA THR A 81 10.29 -0.89 16.29
C THR A 81 9.56 -0.49 15.03
N ASP A 82 8.45 -1.18 14.75
CA ASP A 82 7.58 -0.85 13.62
C ASP A 82 7.07 0.60 13.70
N TRP A 83 6.73 1.08 14.90
CA TRP A 83 6.31 2.47 15.11
C TRP A 83 7.42 3.47 14.78
N GLU A 84 8.64 3.28 15.29
CA GLU A 84 9.74 4.22 15.04
C GLU A 84 10.04 4.37 13.53
N LYS A 85 9.95 3.27 12.76
CA LYS A 85 10.10 3.33 11.31
C LYS A 85 8.96 4.09 10.64
N PHE A 86 7.71 3.83 11.04
CA PHE A 86 6.56 4.52 10.49
C PHE A 86 6.55 6.02 10.82
N GLU A 87 6.94 6.38 12.04
CA GLU A 87 7.07 7.78 12.47
C GLU A 87 8.06 8.52 11.56
N LYS A 88 9.21 7.92 11.25
CA LYS A 88 10.18 8.49 10.30
C LYS A 88 9.67 8.56 8.86
N TRP A 89 8.83 7.62 8.45
CA TRP A 89 8.12 7.75 7.18
C TRP A 89 7.14 8.93 7.20
N ALA A 90 6.34 9.09 8.24
CA ALA A 90 5.39 10.19 8.38
C ALA A 90 6.08 11.57 8.46
N GLU A 91 7.25 11.67 9.08
CA GLU A 91 8.12 12.86 9.03
C GLU A 91 8.63 13.15 7.61
N THR A 92 8.82 12.13 6.79
CA THR A 92 9.32 12.25 5.41
C THR A 92 8.22 12.64 4.41
N VAL A 93 6.99 12.16 4.59
CA VAL A 93 5.88 12.37 3.62
C VAL A 93 5.67 13.83 3.20
N PRO A 94 5.68 14.85 4.09
CA PRO A 94 5.55 16.26 3.68
C PRO A 94 6.60 16.72 2.66
N TYR A 95 7.79 16.11 2.66
CA TYR A 95 8.89 16.41 1.73
C TYR A 95 8.78 15.65 0.41
N THR A 96 7.80 14.75 0.27
CA THR A 96 7.55 13.99 -0.96
C THR A 96 6.57 14.70 -1.90
N PHE A 97 6.21 15.97 -1.66
CA PHE A 97 5.31 16.70 -2.55
C PHE A 97 5.84 16.71 -4.00
N ARG A 98 4.96 16.40 -4.97
CA ARG A 98 5.27 16.12 -6.39
C ARG A 98 5.98 14.81 -6.70
N ASN A 99 6.45 14.07 -5.70
CA ASN A 99 6.85 12.67 -5.87
C ASN A 99 5.58 11.79 -5.87
N PRO A 100 5.49 10.73 -6.70
CA PRO A 100 4.34 9.83 -6.71
C PRO A 100 4.07 9.18 -5.34
N LEU A 101 5.08 9.06 -4.47
CA LEU A 101 4.91 8.61 -3.08
C LEU A 101 3.86 9.41 -2.30
N TYR A 102 3.72 10.71 -2.59
CA TYR A 102 2.68 11.52 -1.97
C TYR A 102 1.28 11.09 -2.43
N HIS A 103 1.11 10.72 -3.71
CA HIS A 103 -0.17 10.19 -4.18
C HIS A 103 -0.44 8.79 -3.64
N TRP A 104 0.54 7.88 -3.72
CA TRP A 104 0.39 6.49 -3.28
C TRP A 104 0.02 6.39 -1.80
N THR A 105 0.72 7.13 -0.93
CA THR A 105 0.44 7.19 0.51
C THR A 105 -1.04 7.48 0.80
N HIS A 106 -1.58 8.53 0.18
CA HIS A 106 -2.94 8.98 0.47
C HIS A 106 -3.99 8.16 -0.28
N LEU A 107 -3.65 7.58 -1.45
CA LEU A 107 -4.53 6.67 -2.17
C LEU A 107 -4.71 5.39 -1.36
N GLU A 108 -3.61 4.79 -0.91
CA GLU A 108 -3.58 3.59 -0.08
C GLU A 108 -4.36 3.80 1.22
N LEU A 109 -4.15 4.91 1.94
CA LEU A 109 -4.95 5.25 3.14
C LEU A 109 -6.44 5.34 2.83
N LYS A 110 -6.81 5.99 1.74
CA LYS A 110 -8.21 6.19 1.36
C LYS A 110 -8.90 4.89 0.94
N THR A 111 -8.28 4.10 0.07
CA THR A 111 -8.93 2.94 -0.55
C THR A 111 -8.79 1.66 0.26
N ALA A 112 -7.66 1.47 0.96
CA ALA A 112 -7.49 0.30 1.84
C ALA A 112 -8.20 0.52 3.16
N PHE A 113 -7.97 1.67 3.81
CA PHE A 113 -8.34 1.89 5.21
C PHE A 113 -9.53 2.85 5.40
N GLY A 114 -9.94 3.59 4.37
CA GLY A 114 -11.01 4.58 4.48
C GLY A 114 -10.57 5.91 5.10
N ILE A 115 -9.26 6.17 5.17
CA ILE A 115 -8.68 7.34 5.84
C ILE A 115 -8.42 8.44 4.82
N ASN A 116 -9.07 9.60 4.98
CA ASN A 116 -8.88 10.78 4.13
C ASN A 116 -7.93 11.84 4.73
N LYS A 117 -7.27 11.54 5.85
CA LYS A 117 -6.34 12.45 6.51
C LYS A 117 -5.02 12.54 5.73
N ILE A 118 -4.38 13.72 5.76
CA ILE A 118 -3.02 13.90 5.22
C ILE A 118 -2.03 13.30 6.22
N LEU A 119 -1.13 12.43 5.76
CA LEU A 119 -0.10 11.85 6.61
C LEU A 119 1.04 12.85 6.85
N ASN A 120 1.27 13.17 8.12
CA ASN A 120 2.33 14.03 8.63
C ASN A 120 2.62 13.66 10.10
N PRO A 121 3.63 14.26 10.76
CA PRO A 121 3.93 13.92 12.16
C PRO A 121 2.75 14.09 13.13
N GLN A 122 1.87 15.07 12.89
CA GLN A 122 0.73 15.35 13.77
C GLN A 122 -0.39 14.31 13.63
N THR A 123 -0.55 13.70 12.45
CA THR A 123 -1.59 12.69 12.18
C THR A 123 -1.07 11.25 12.24
N ALA A 124 0.25 11.06 12.31
CA ALA A 124 0.90 9.76 12.21
C ALA A 124 0.38 8.73 13.22
N ARG A 125 0.29 9.11 14.50
CA ARG A 125 -0.12 8.21 15.58
C ARG A 125 -1.53 7.68 15.37
N GLU A 126 -2.47 8.59 15.14
CA GLU A 126 -3.88 8.26 14.91
C GLU A 126 -4.05 7.35 13.67
N ILE A 127 -3.38 7.69 12.57
CA ILE A 127 -3.43 6.87 11.34
C ILE A 127 -2.85 5.48 11.58
N TYR A 128 -1.71 5.40 12.27
CA TYR A 128 -1.07 4.12 12.58
C TYR A 128 -1.95 3.23 13.44
N ASP A 129 -2.57 3.78 14.48
CA ASP A 129 -3.51 3.07 15.34
C ASP A 129 -4.74 2.57 14.58
N GLU A 130 -5.40 3.45 13.84
CA GLU A 130 -6.61 3.13 13.08
C GLU A 130 -6.34 2.04 12.01
N CYS A 131 -5.21 2.14 11.30
CA CYS A 131 -4.82 1.12 10.33
C CYS A 131 -4.52 -0.23 11.00
N ASN A 132 -3.83 -0.25 12.14
CA ASN A 132 -3.52 -1.50 12.83
C ASN A 132 -4.76 -2.18 13.42
N GLU A 133 -5.72 -1.40 13.92
CA GLU A 133 -7.01 -1.93 14.34
C GLU A 133 -7.72 -2.63 13.18
N LYS A 134 -7.74 -2.00 11.99
CA LYS A 134 -8.29 -2.58 10.77
C LYS A 134 -7.53 -3.83 10.33
N LEU A 135 -6.19 -3.82 10.31
CA LEU A 135 -5.35 -4.97 9.94
C LEU A 135 -5.59 -6.22 10.82
N SER A 136 -6.11 -6.05 12.03
CA SER A 136 -6.49 -7.18 12.90
C SER A 136 -7.72 -7.96 12.38
N GLN A 137 -8.53 -7.33 11.52
CA GLN A 137 -9.76 -7.90 10.99
C GLN A 137 -9.47 -8.87 9.83
N PRO A 138 -10.19 -10.01 9.70
CA PRO A 138 -9.93 -11.02 8.68
C PRO A 138 -9.93 -10.51 7.24
N GLU A 139 -10.71 -9.48 6.92
CA GLU A 139 -10.81 -8.88 5.59
C GLU A 139 -9.57 -8.10 5.14
N TYR A 140 -8.61 -7.86 6.03
CA TYR A 140 -7.32 -7.22 5.72
C TYR A 140 -6.16 -8.22 5.57
N SER A 141 -6.46 -9.51 5.50
CA SER A 141 -5.47 -10.53 5.09
C SER A 141 -5.02 -10.32 3.64
N ALA A 142 -3.98 -11.03 3.20
CA ALA A 142 -3.49 -11.00 1.82
C ALA A 142 -4.62 -11.20 0.79
N ARG A 143 -5.42 -12.27 0.93
CA ARG A 143 -6.56 -12.51 0.02
C ARG A 143 -7.72 -11.54 0.29
N GLY A 144 -7.90 -11.10 1.53
CA GLY A 144 -8.92 -10.11 1.90
C GLY A 144 -8.73 -8.80 1.15
N MET A 145 -7.50 -8.31 1.11
CA MET A 145 -7.10 -7.12 0.37
C MET A 145 -7.24 -7.30 -1.14
N MET A 146 -6.83 -8.45 -1.69
CA MET A 146 -7.02 -8.75 -3.12
C MET A 146 -8.51 -8.73 -3.50
N ARG A 147 -9.39 -9.33 -2.69
CA ARG A 147 -10.85 -9.29 -2.90
C ARG A 147 -11.41 -7.87 -2.82
N ARG A 148 -10.96 -7.06 -1.85
CA ARG A 148 -11.36 -5.66 -1.70
C ARG A 148 -11.07 -4.85 -2.97
N TYR A 149 -9.95 -5.11 -3.63
CA TYR A 149 -9.54 -4.44 -4.85
C TYR A 149 -10.05 -5.09 -6.14
N HIS A 150 -10.96 -6.07 -6.05
CA HIS A 150 -11.51 -6.78 -7.19
C HIS A 150 -10.42 -7.38 -8.10
N VAL A 151 -9.36 -7.92 -7.48
CA VAL A 151 -8.30 -8.62 -8.21
C VAL A 151 -8.82 -9.98 -8.65
N GLU A 152 -8.83 -10.20 -9.97
CA GLU A 152 -9.27 -11.45 -10.59
C GLU A 152 -8.09 -12.37 -10.90
N VAL A 153 -6.97 -11.80 -11.35
CA VAL A 153 -5.76 -12.56 -11.72
C VAL A 153 -4.53 -11.83 -11.21
N VAL A 154 -3.59 -12.58 -10.65
CA VAL A 154 -2.21 -12.15 -10.43
C VAL A 154 -1.27 -13.15 -11.09
N CYS A 155 -0.16 -12.68 -11.66
CA CYS A 155 0.91 -13.53 -12.14
C CYS A 155 2.21 -13.15 -11.42
N THR A 156 2.68 -14.02 -10.53
CA THR A 156 3.94 -13.81 -9.81
C THR A 156 5.14 -13.99 -10.72
N THR A 157 6.30 -13.57 -10.23
CA THR A 157 7.58 -13.77 -10.92
C THR A 157 8.42 -14.74 -10.11
N ASP A 158 8.62 -15.92 -10.68
CA ASP A 158 9.25 -17.06 -10.02
C ASP A 158 10.52 -17.46 -10.79
N ASP A 159 11.53 -17.95 -10.08
CA ASP A 159 12.75 -18.47 -10.71
C ASP A 159 12.46 -19.85 -11.33
N PRO A 160 13.08 -20.21 -12.48
CA PRO A 160 12.92 -21.55 -13.07
C PRO A 160 13.21 -22.74 -12.15
N ILE A 161 13.95 -22.57 -11.05
CA ILE A 161 14.25 -23.64 -10.10
C ILE A 161 13.23 -23.74 -8.94
N ASP A 162 12.30 -22.80 -8.83
CA ASP A 162 11.32 -22.78 -7.73
C ASP A 162 10.35 -23.96 -7.82
N SER A 163 9.95 -24.50 -6.66
CA SER A 163 9.06 -25.67 -6.59
C SER A 163 7.62 -25.37 -7.02
N LEU A 164 7.22 -24.10 -6.99
CA LEU A 164 5.85 -23.62 -7.23
C LEU A 164 4.78 -24.24 -6.31
N GLU A 165 5.19 -24.75 -5.13
CA GLU A 165 4.29 -25.45 -4.21
C GLU A 165 3.13 -24.57 -3.71
N TYR A 166 3.37 -23.27 -3.56
CA TYR A 166 2.36 -22.31 -3.12
C TYR A 166 1.34 -21.99 -4.22
N HIS A 167 1.72 -22.07 -5.50
CA HIS A 167 0.78 -21.97 -6.62
C HIS A 167 -0.15 -23.18 -6.65
N ILE A 168 0.40 -24.37 -6.46
CA ILE A 168 -0.37 -25.62 -6.38
C ILE A 168 -1.35 -25.58 -5.20
N LYS A 169 -0.92 -25.10 -4.04
CA LYS A 169 -1.77 -24.97 -2.83
C LYS A 169 -2.90 -23.94 -2.98
N THR A 170 -2.71 -22.93 -3.85
CA THR A 170 -3.68 -21.84 -4.04
C THR A 170 -4.78 -22.18 -5.05
N THR A 171 -4.56 -23.22 -5.86
CA THR A 171 -5.55 -23.77 -6.79
C THR A 171 -6.58 -24.62 -6.05
#